data_AF-A0AA42YAF1-F1
#
_entry.id   AF-A0AA42YAF1-F1
#
_cell.length_a   1.000
_cell.length_b   1.000
_cell.length_c   1.000
_cell.angle_alpha   90.00
_cell.angle_beta   90.00
_cell.angle_gamma   90.00
#
_symmetry.space_group_name_H-M   'P 1'
#
loop_
_entity.id
_entity.type
_entity.pdbx_description
1 polymer ?
#
loop_
_entity_poly.entity_id
_entity_poly.type
_entity_poly.pdbx_seq_one_letter_code
_entity_poly.pdbx_strand_id
1 'polypeptide(L)' 'MAILARARELEAQGHDIVHMEVGEPDFPTPEPVRRAGIAALEKGELYYTPALGLSELRQTIARFYGQRYGVTVSP' A
#
# COMPACT_ATOMS: atom_id res chain seq x y z
N MET A 1 4.10 17.65 8.51
CA MET A 1 3.31 17.22 9.68
C MET A 1 2.74 18.35 10.53
N ALA A 2 3.27 19.59 10.50
CA ALA A 2 2.76 20.69 11.32
C ALA A 2 1.27 21.05 11.05
N ILE A 3 0.82 20.98 9.79
CA ILE A 3 -0.57 21.28 9.40
C ILE A 3 -1.55 20.25 9.99
N LEU A 4 -1.27 18.95 9.83
CA LEU A 4 -2.10 17.88 10.40
C LEU A 4 -2.19 17.97 11.93
N ALA A 5 -1.08 18.32 12.60
CA ALA A 5 -1.07 18.50 14.05
C ALA A 5 -1.99 19.66 14.47
N ARG A 6 -1.90 20.81 13.76
CA ARG A 6 -2.76 21.96 14.01
C ARG A 6 -4.23 21.71 13.70
N ALA A 7 -4.53 20.96 12.63
CA ALA A 7 -5.88 20.54 12.30
C ALA A 7 -6.50 19.74 13.46
N ARG A 8 -5.77 18.75 14.00
CA ARG A 8 -6.21 17.96 15.15
C ARG A 8 -6.43 18.77 16.42
N GLU A 9 -5.60 19.79 16.67
CA GLU A 9 -5.81 20.71 17.79
C GLU A 9 -7.12 21.50 17.67
N LEU A 10 -7.45 21.94 16.45
CA LEU A 10 -8.69 22.67 16.17
C LEU A 10 -9.91 21.74 16.25
N GLU A 11 -9.83 20.53 15.72
CA GLU A 11 -10.87 19.51 15.89
C GLU A 11 -11.14 19.22 17.37
N ALA A 12 -10.10 19.09 18.19
CA ALA A 12 -10.22 18.88 19.64
C ALA A 12 -10.88 20.07 20.37
N GLN A 13 -10.85 21.26 19.77
CA GLN A 13 -11.56 22.46 20.25
C GLN A 13 -13.01 22.55 19.73
N GLY A 14 -13.47 21.55 18.96
CA GLY A 14 -14.82 21.48 18.42
C GLY A 14 -15.00 22.17 17.06
N HIS A 15 -13.92 22.51 16.36
CA HIS A 15 -14.00 23.03 15.00
C HIS A 15 -14.23 21.90 13.99
N ASP A 16 -15.10 22.13 13.01
CA ASP A 16 -15.26 21.27 11.84
C ASP A 16 -14.17 21.57 10.82
N ILE A 17 -13.34 20.58 10.49
CA ILE A 17 -12.13 20.75 9.67
C ILE A 17 -12.22 19.81 8.47
N VAL A 18 -12.08 20.38 7.26
CA VAL A 18 -11.96 19.60 6.02
C VAL A 18 -10.49 19.35 5.75
N HIS A 19 -10.09 18.08 5.77
CA HIS A 19 -8.73 17.66 5.49
C HIS A 19 -8.47 17.60 3.97
N MET A 20 -7.56 18.45 3.49
CA MET A 20 -7.11 18.51 2.09
C MET A 20 -5.60 18.26 1.96
N GLU A 21 -4.94 17.90 3.06
CA GLU A 21 -3.51 17.65 3.16
C GLU A 21 -3.15 16.16 3.16
N VAL A 22 -4.15 15.28 3.20
CA VAL A 22 -3.95 13.82 3.25
C VAL A 22 -3.49 13.32 1.88
N GLY A 23 -2.35 12.64 1.85
CA GLY A 23 -1.72 12.13 0.62
C GLY A 23 -2.02 10.67 0.31
N GLU A 24 -2.83 10.01 1.12
CA GLU A 24 -3.25 8.62 0.92
C GLU A 24 -4.74 8.54 0.55
N PRO A 25 -5.17 7.50 -0.18
CA PRO A 25 -6.58 7.32 -0.50
C PRO A 25 -7.42 7.01 0.75
N ASP A 26 -8.70 7.38 0.69
CA ASP A 26 -9.70 7.19 1.76
C ASP A 26 -10.40 5.83 1.75
N PHE A 27 -10.02 4.94 0.82
CA PHE A 27 -10.56 3.59 0.73
C PHE A 27 -9.64 2.55 1.39
N PRO A 28 -10.21 1.48 1.98
CA PRO A 28 -9.42 0.41 2.58
C PRO A 28 -8.70 -0.44 1.53
N THR A 29 -7.65 -1.13 1.97
CA THR A 29 -6.99 -2.17 1.16
C THR A 29 -8.01 -3.21 0.67
N PRO A 30 -8.00 -3.61 -0.62
CA PRO A 30 -8.94 -4.58 -1.16
C PRO A 30 -8.93 -5.92 -0.41
N GLU A 31 -10.12 -6.49 -0.20
CA GLU A 31 -10.32 -7.73 0.57
C GLU A 31 -9.47 -8.92 0.09
N PRO A 32 -9.30 -9.18 -1.22
CA PRO A 32 -8.43 -10.27 -1.68
C PRO A 32 -6.97 -10.12 -1.21
N VAL A 33 -6.46 -8.89 -1.12
CA VAL A 33 -5.09 -8.61 -0.66
C VAL A 33 -4.98 -8.85 0.84
N ARG A 34 -5.97 -8.40 1.62
CA ARG A 34 -6.02 -8.64 3.07
C ARG A 34 -6.03 -10.14 3.39
N ARG A 35 -6.87 -10.92 2.69
CA ARG A 35 -6.92 -12.38 2.85
C ARG A 35 -5.62 -13.08 2.48
N ALA A 36 -4.95 -12.66 1.41
CA ALA A 36 -3.65 -13.21 1.04
C ALA A 36 -2.58 -12.94 2.12
N GLY A 37 -2.58 -11.73 2.70
CA GLY A 37 -1.72 -11.39 3.82
C GLY A 37 -1.97 -12.25 5.06
N ILE A 38 -3.24 -12.44 5.45
CA ILE A 38 -3.61 -13.31 6.58
C ILE A 38 -3.13 -14.74 6.34
N ALA A 39 -3.37 -15.29 5.15
CA ALA A 39 -2.96 -16.65 4.82
C ALA A 39 -1.43 -16.83 4.86
N ALA A 40 -0.65 -15.82 4.44
CA ALA A 40 0.81 -15.86 4.51
C ALA A 40 1.30 -15.88 5.97
N LEU A 41 0.66 -15.10 6.86
CA LEU A 41 0.94 -15.11 8.29
C LEU A 41 0.63 -16.49 8.91
N GLU A 42 -0.52 -17.07 8.60
CA GLU A 42 -0.94 -18.39 9.10
C GLU A 42 0.02 -19.52 8.66
N LYS A 43 0.61 -19.39 7.47
CA LYS A 43 1.60 -20.34 6.94
C LYS A 43 3.02 -20.13 7.48
N GLY A 44 3.27 -19.04 8.22
CA GLY A 44 4.60 -18.71 8.72
C GLY A 44 5.58 -18.20 7.65
N GLU A 45 5.08 -17.59 6.57
CA GLU A 45 5.89 -17.02 5.48
C GLU A 45 6.52 -15.66 5.89
N LEU A 46 7.32 -15.66 6.97
CA LEU A 46 7.85 -14.46 7.64
C LEU A 46 9.38 -14.31 7.57
N TYR A 47 10.06 -15.22 6.89
CA TYR A 47 11.51 -15.23 6.79
C TYR A 47 12.02 -14.31 5.69
N TYR A 48 13.33 -14.06 5.70
CA TYR A 48 13.98 -13.22 4.69
C TYR A 48 13.66 -13.69 3.27
N THR A 49 13.39 -12.71 2.41
CA THR A 49 13.28 -12.89 0.97
C THR A 49 14.57 -12.43 0.30
N PRO A 50 14.80 -12.74 -0.98
CA PRO A 50 15.92 -12.15 -1.72
C PRO A 50 15.90 -10.63 -1.62
N ALA A 51 17.07 -9.97 -1.68
CA ALA A 51 17.17 -8.51 -1.52
C ALA A 51 16.35 -7.72 -2.56
N LEU A 52 16.15 -8.29 -3.75
CA LEU A 52 15.33 -7.71 -4.82
C LEU A 52 13.82 -8.00 -4.67
N GLY A 53 13.44 -8.82 -3.69
CA GLY A 53 12.09 -9.34 -3.50
C GLY A 53 11.87 -10.72 -4.11
N LEU A 54 10.68 -11.27 -3.83
CA LEU A 54 10.24 -12.59 -4.32
C LEU A 54 10.24 -12.66 -5.85
N SER A 55 10.66 -13.80 -6.40
CA SER A 55 10.72 -14.01 -7.85
C SER A 55 9.34 -13.88 -8.49
N GLU A 56 8.33 -14.43 -7.84
CA GLU A 56 6.93 -14.44 -8.26
C GLU A 56 6.36 -13.02 -8.35
N LEU A 57 6.70 -12.16 -7.38
CA LEU A 57 6.28 -10.76 -7.37
C LEU A 57 6.93 -10.01 -8.55
N ARG A 58 8.25 -10.16 -8.73
CA ARG A 58 8.99 -9.51 -9.81
C ARG A 58 8.49 -9.91 -11.19
N GLN A 59 8.26 -11.21 -11.42
CA GLN A 59 7.68 -11.72 -12.66
C GLN A 59 6.27 -11.19 -12.91
N THR A 60 5.46 -11.05 -11.87
CA THR A 60 4.10 -10.53 -11.99
C THR A 60 4.10 -9.05 -12.35
N ILE A 61 4.98 -8.25 -11.76
CA ILE A 61 5.16 -6.83 -12.10
C ILE A 61 5.64 -6.70 -13.56
N ALA A 62 6.65 -7.47 -13.98
CA ALA A 62 7.14 -7.42 -15.35
C ALA A 62 6.03 -7.76 -16.37
N ARG A 63 5.22 -8.78 -16.08
CA ARG A 63 4.06 -9.15 -16.90
C ARG A 63 3.01 -8.04 -16.93
N PHE A 64 2.72 -7.41 -15.80
CA PHE A 64 1.79 -6.28 -15.73
C PHE A 64 2.23 -5.13 -16.63
N TYR A 65 3.53 -4.80 -16.64
CA TYR A 65 4.05 -3.76 -17.54
C TYR A 65 3.86 -4.11 -19.02
N GLY A 66 4.11 -5.38 -19.39
CA GLY A 66 3.84 -5.86 -20.74
C GLY A 66 2.37 -5.77 -21.12
N GLN A 67 1.46 -6.17 -20.21
CA GLN A 67 0.01 -6.17 -20.47
C GLN A 67 -0.60 -4.77 -20.50
N ARG A 68 -0.22 -3.91 -19.54
CA ARG A 68 -0.85 -2.61 -19.33
C ARG A 68 -0.28 -1.52 -20.24
N TYR A 69 1.02 -1.62 -20.54
CA TYR A 69 1.77 -0.57 -21.22
C TYR A 69 2.49 -1.05 -22.49
N GLY A 70 2.49 -2.36 -22.79
CA GLY A 70 3.17 -2.91 -23.97
C GLY A 70 4.70 -2.90 -23.88
N VAL A 71 5.26 -2.75 -22.67
CA VAL A 71 6.72 -2.65 -22.47
C VAL A 71 7.25 -3.94 -21.86
N THR A 72 8.30 -4.50 -22.47
CA THR A 72 9.05 -5.62 -21.90
C THR A 72 10.09 -5.09 -20.92
N VAL A 73 9.96 -5.50 -19.66
CA VAL A 73 10.95 -5.21 -18.60
C VAL A 73 11.47 -6.52 -18.02
N SER A 74 12.76 -6.54 -17.64
CA SER A 74 13.29 -7.68 -16.91
C SER A 74 12.65 -7.74 -15.52
N PRO A 75 12.20 -8.93 -15.06
CA PRO A 75 11.88 -9.13 -13.65
C PRO A 75 13.13 -9.02 -12.77
#